data_AF-A0A261GDY5-F1
#
_entry.id   AF-A0A261GDY5-F1
#
_cell.length_a   1.000
_cell.length_b   1.000
_cell.length_c   1.000
_cell.angle_alpha   90.00
_cell.angle_beta   90.00
_cell.angle_gamma   90.00
#
_symmetry.space_group_name_H-M   'P 1'
#
loop_
_entity.id
_entity.type
_entity.pdbx_description
1 polymer ?
#
loop_
_entity_poly.entity_id
_entity_poly.type
_entity_poly.pdbx_seq_one_letter_code
_entity_poly.pdbx_strand_id
1 'polypeptide(L)' 'MKNLTPHAYQPRAQRKITADVMRADAGDDEWVKTSVSMRRGMKRRLKVWAADRNERLQDVIDAALEAYLQ' A
#
# COMPACT_ATOMS: atom_id res chain seq x y z
N MET A 1 -43.22 15.12 -15.31
CA MET A 1 -41.82 15.47 -15.02
C MET A 1 -41.56 15.09 -13.57
N LYS A 2 -40.72 14.07 -13.31
CA LYS A 2 -40.50 13.53 -11.96
C LYS A 2 -39.20 14.13 -11.40
N ASN A 3 -39.29 14.69 -10.20
CA ASN A 3 -38.26 15.49 -9.54
C ASN A 3 -37.00 14.68 -9.25
N LEU A 4 -35.85 15.10 -9.80
CA LEU A 4 -34.52 14.60 -9.46
C LEU A 4 -33.95 15.42 -8.31
N THR A 5 -34.00 14.88 -7.10
CA THR A 5 -33.28 15.43 -5.95
C THR A 5 -31.78 15.21 -6.16
N PRO A 6 -30.94 16.25 -6.14
CA PRO A 6 -29.50 16.04 -6.23
C PRO A 6 -29.01 15.41 -4.93
N HIS A 7 -28.64 14.14 -4.97
CA HIS A 7 -27.88 13.52 -3.88
C HIS A 7 -26.53 14.22 -3.78
N ALA A 8 -26.41 15.15 -2.83
CA ALA A 8 -25.14 15.77 -2.50
C ALA A 8 -24.15 14.68 -2.07
N TYR A 9 -22.99 14.65 -2.72
CA TYR A 9 -21.90 13.74 -2.39
C TYR A 9 -21.51 13.91 -0.92
N GLN A 10 -21.70 12.86 -0.12
CA GLN A 10 -21.19 12.78 1.25
C GLN A 10 -19.89 11.97 1.22
N PRO A 11 -18.73 12.57 1.53
CA PRO A 11 -17.49 11.81 1.63
C PRO A 11 -17.60 10.82 2.78
N ARG A 12 -17.47 9.53 2.46
CA ARG A 12 -17.48 8.44 3.43
C ARG A 12 -16.33 8.65 4.41
N ALA A 13 -16.66 8.79 5.70
CA ALA A 13 -15.67 9.02 6.75
C ALA A 13 -14.51 8.02 6.63
N GLN A 14 -13.30 8.56 6.46
CA GLN A 14 -12.09 7.78 6.24
C GLN A 14 -11.75 7.03 7.52
N ARG A 15 -12.20 5.78 7.63
CA ARG A 15 -11.79 4.89 8.73
C ARG A 15 -10.27 4.75 8.68
N LYS A 16 -9.57 5.07 9.77
CA LYS A 16 -8.13 4.83 9.89
C LYS A 16 -7.89 3.32 9.95
N ILE A 17 -7.55 2.73 8.80
CA ILE A 17 -7.21 1.31 8.64
C ILE A 17 -5.78 1.09 9.13
N THR A 18 -5.53 1.22 10.44
CA THR A 18 -4.19 0.93 11.02
C THR A 18 -4.23 -0.08 12.16
N ALA A 19 -5.41 -0.54 12.60
CA ALA A 19 -5.53 -1.40 13.77
C ALA A 19 -5.47 -2.91 13.45
N ASP A 20 -6.00 -3.36 12.30
CA ASP A 20 -6.13 -4.80 11.99
C ASP A 20 -4.93 -5.45 11.28
N VAL A 21 -3.84 -4.70 11.07
CA VAL A 21 -2.66 -5.20 10.31
C VAL A 21 -1.75 -6.12 11.12
N MET A 22 -1.88 -6.16 12.45
CA MET A 22 -0.85 -6.75 13.33
C MET A 22 -1.23 -8.11 13.96
N ARG A 23 -2.37 -8.73 13.58
CA ARG A 23 -2.87 -9.95 14.24
C ARG A 23 -3.56 -10.94 13.29
N ALA A 24 -2.80 -11.55 12.38
CA ALA A 24 -3.22 -12.80 11.76
C ALA A 24 -2.03 -13.74 11.71
N ASP A 25 -2.21 -14.96 12.25
CA ASP A 25 -1.31 -16.11 12.00
C ASP A 25 -1.50 -16.50 10.53
N ALA A 26 -0.76 -15.79 9.70
CA ALA A 26 -0.62 -16.03 8.28
C ALA A 26 0.59 -16.96 8.10
N GLY A 27 0.48 -18.01 7.28
CA GLY A 27 1.66 -18.82 6.94
C GLY A 27 2.74 -17.94 6.29
N ASP A 28 4.02 -18.35 6.33
CA ASP A 28 5.14 -17.51 5.86
C ASP A 28 4.98 -17.04 4.39
N ASP A 29 4.22 -17.77 3.56
CA ASP A 29 3.96 -17.44 2.16
C ASP A 29 2.72 -16.54 1.92
N GLU A 30 1.98 -16.16 2.96
CA GLU A 30 0.77 -15.35 2.82
C GLU A 30 1.10 -13.85 2.72
N TRP A 31 0.43 -13.18 1.78
CA TRP A 31 0.55 -11.74 1.57
C TRP A 31 -0.06 -10.94 2.73
N VAL A 32 0.77 -10.53 3.69
CA VAL A 32 0.36 -9.66 4.79
C VAL A 32 0.67 -8.19 4.48
N LYS A 33 -0.36 -7.35 4.56
CA LYS A 33 -0.22 -5.91 4.30
C LYS A 33 0.43 -5.18 5.47
N THR A 34 1.74 -5.04 5.47
CA THR A 34 2.46 -4.21 6.45
C THR A 34 2.52 -2.74 6.00
N SER A 35 1.98 -1.83 6.82
CA SER A 35 1.91 -0.40 6.46
C SER A 35 3.03 0.41 7.10
N VAL A 36 3.88 1.04 6.28
CA VAL A 36 4.94 1.97 6.72
C VAL A 36 4.89 3.28 5.94
N SER A 37 5.28 4.38 6.60
CA SER A 37 5.42 5.68 5.94
C SER A 37 6.80 5.82 5.32
N MET A 38 6.86 6.18 4.03
CA MET A 38 8.12 6.42 3.32
C MET A 38 8.31 7.90 3.04
N ARG A 39 9.56 8.37 3.08
CA ARG A 39 9.91 9.70 2.56
C ARG A 39 9.49 9.80 1.10
N ARG A 40 8.85 10.90 0.71
CA ARG A 40 8.36 11.14 -0.67
C ARG A 40 9.44 10.93 -1.72
N GLY A 41 10.67 11.41 -1.45
CA GLY A 41 11.81 11.24 -2.35
C GLY A 41 12.20 9.78 -2.56
N MET A 42 12.25 9.00 -1.47
CA MET A 42 12.59 7.57 -1.54
C MET A 42 11.52 6.78 -2.30
N LYS A 43 10.24 7.03 -2.01
CA LYS A 43 9.12 6.41 -2.74
C LYS A 43 9.20 6.69 -4.24
N ARG A 44 9.53 7.93 -4.64
CA ARG A 44 9.71 8.28 -6.06
C ARG A 44 10.87 7.49 -6.68
N ARG A 45 12.01 7.46 -6.00
CA ARG A 45 13.22 6.76 -6.48
C ARG A 45 12.95 5.27 -6.68
N LEU A 46 12.32 4.60 -5.72
CA LEU A 46 11.95 3.19 -5.82
C LEU A 46 11.04 2.89 -7.01
N LYS A 47 10.00 3.73 -7.22
CA LYS A 47 9.11 3.55 -8.37
C LYS A 47 9.82 3.67 -9.71
N VAL A 48 10.73 4.64 -9.83
CA VAL A 48 11.52 4.82 -11.06
C VAL A 48 12.44 3.63 -11.27
N TRP A 49 13.12 3.17 -10.22
CA TRP A 49 14.03 2.03 -10.27
C TRP A 49 13.31 0.74 -10.69
N ALA A 50 12.11 0.48 -10.14
CA ALA A 50 11.29 -0.66 -10.48
C ALA A 50 10.80 -0.59 -11.94
N ALA A 51 10.34 0.58 -12.39
CA ALA A 51 9.90 0.79 -13.76
C ALA A 51 11.02 0.59 -14.78
N ASP A 52 12.24 1.07 -14.48
CA ASP A 52 13.44 0.93 -15.31
C ASP A 52 13.84 -0.55 -15.52
N ARG A 53 13.56 -1.40 -14.53
CA ARG A 53 13.88 -2.85 -14.55
C ARG A 53 12.70 -3.75 -14.93
N ASN A 54 11.52 -3.17 -15.17
CA ASN A 54 10.28 -3.92 -15.36
C ASN A 54 9.98 -4.88 -14.18
N GLU A 55 10.30 -4.45 -12.97
CA GLU A 55 10.07 -5.20 -11.73
C GLU A 55 8.87 -4.63 -10.97
N ARG A 56 8.20 -5.47 -10.18
CA ARG A 56 7.15 -4.97 -9.28
C ARG A 56 7.80 -4.28 -8.10
N LEU A 57 7.23 -3.15 -7.68
CA LEU A 57 7.70 -2.41 -6.51
C LEU A 57 7.78 -3.29 -5.25
N GLN A 58 6.92 -4.31 -5.15
CA GLN A 58 6.91 -5.29 -4.07
C GLN A 58 8.19 -6.13 -4.08
N ASP A 59 8.52 -6.79 -5.19
CA ASP A 59 9.73 -7.58 -5.38
C ASP A 59 11.01 -6.77 -5.06
N VAL A 60 11.02 -5.49 -5.43
CA VAL A 60 12.12 -4.57 -5.09
C VAL A 60 12.27 -4.36 -3.59
N ILE A 61 11.15 -4.20 -2.89
CA ILE A 61 11.14 -4.00 -1.44
C ILE A 61 11.56 -5.28 -0.74
N ASP A 62 11.04 -6.43 -1.17
CA ASP A 62 11.35 -7.73 -0.58
C ASP A 62 12.84 -8.05 -0.74
N ALA A 63 13.41 -7.90 -1.95
CA ALA A 63 14.84 -8.08 -2.18
C ALA A 63 15.72 -7.12 -1.35
N ALA A 64 15.27 -5.86 -1.17
CA ALA A 64 15.99 -4.90 -0.34
C ALA A 64 15.92 -5.25 1.15
N LEU A 65 14.80 -5.79 1.62
CA LEU A 65 14.63 -6.26 3.00
C LEU A 65 15.45 -7.53 3.25
N GLU A 66 15.41 -8.51 2.35
CA GLU A 66 16.24 -9.72 2.42
C GLU A 66 17.73 -9.36 2.47
N ALA A 67 18.20 -8.47 1.61
CA ALA A 67 19.59 -8.02 1.61
C ALA A 67 19.99 -7.26 2.89
N TYR A 68 19.04 -6.58 3.54
CA TYR A 68 19.28 -5.84 4.79
C TYR A 68 19.25 -6.74 6.04
N LEU A 69 18.44 -7.80 6.01
CA LEU A 69 18.20 -8.70 7.14
C LEU A 69 19.14 -9.93 7.18
N GLN A 70 20.09 -10.03 6.25
CA GLN A 70 21.12 -11.09 6.26
C GLN A 70 22.04 -11.03 7.47
#